data_AF-A0A395UIP5-F1
#
_entry.id   AF-A0A395UIP5-F1
#
_cell.length_a   1.000
_cell.length_b   1.000
_cell.length_c   1.000
_cell.angle_alpha   90.00
_cell.angle_beta   90.00
_cell.angle_gamma   90.00
#
_symmetry.space_group_name_H-M   'P 1'
#
loop_
_entity.id
_entity.type
_entity.pdbx_description
1 polymer ?
#
loop_
_entity_poly.entity_id
_entity_poly.type
_entity_poly.pdbx_seq_one_letter_code
_entity_poly.pdbx_strand_id
1 'polypeptide(L)' 'MSAQSYIKFWTAEPSEHEEVQAYDLLGYEYDFRKETTSNGKVTGKTYGGKIRVSIAGFPTE' A
#
# COMPACT_ATOMS: atom_id res chain seq x y z
N MET A 1 20.58 3.92 12.11
CA MET A 1 19.24 4.30 12.61
C MET A 1 18.23 3.73 11.62
N SER A 2 17.32 2.86 12.07
CA SER A 2 16.22 2.39 11.22
C SER A 2 15.26 3.57 11.01
N ALA A 3 14.94 3.92 9.77
CA ALA A 3 13.91 4.92 9.52
C ALA A 3 12.56 4.32 9.95
N GLN A 4 11.90 4.96 10.92
CA GLN A 4 10.54 4.58 11.32
C GLN A 4 9.61 4.87 10.15
N SER A 5 9.02 3.81 9.59
CA SER A 5 8.08 3.92 8.49
C SER A 5 6.67 4.14 9.05
N TYR A 6 5.85 4.94 8.36
CA TYR A 6 4.48 5.22 8.74
C TYR A 6 3.55 5.12 7.54
N ILE A 7 2.25 4.97 7.79
CA ILE A 7 1.19 5.00 6.78
C ILE A 7 0.04 5.90 7.23
N LYS A 8 -0.60 6.58 6.28
CA LYS A 8 -1.80 7.40 6.47
C LYS A 8 -2.93 6.84 5.63
N PHE A 9 -4.14 6.79 6.18
CA PHE A 9 -5.35 6.35 5.47
C PHE A 9 -6.30 7.52 5.32
N TRP A 10 -6.59 7.89 4.08
CA TRP A 10 -7.64 8.86 3.77
C TRP A 10 -8.95 8.10 3.53
N THR A 11 -10.01 8.45 4.26
CA THR A 11 -11.37 7.92 4.04
C THR A 11 -12.18 8.76 3.06
N ALA A 12 -11.62 9.88 2.60
CA ALA A 12 -12.18 10.81 1.62
C ALA A 12 -11.09 11.24 0.62
N GLU A 13 -11.43 12.11 -0.34
CA GLU A 13 -10.43 12.69 -1.24
C GLU A 13 -9.33 13.40 -0.43
N PRO A 14 -8.03 13.14 -0.71
CA PRO A 14 -6.95 13.76 0.03
C PRO A 14 -6.98 15.28 -0.09
N SER A 15 -7.14 15.96 1.05
CA SER A 15 -6.92 17.41 1.16
C SER A 15 -5.55 17.68 1.79
N GLU A 16 -4.77 18.58 1.21
CA GLU A 16 -3.45 18.99 1.75
C GLU A 16 -3.55 19.60 3.16
N HIS A 17 -4.75 20.03 3.57
CA HIS A 17 -5.01 20.69 4.85
C HIS A 17 -5.64 19.77 5.90
N GLU A 18 -5.88 18.50 5.57
CA GLU A 18 -6.50 17.56 6.50
C GLU A 18 -5.45 16.84 7.35
N GLU A 19 -5.57 16.99 8.67
CA GLU A 19 -4.76 16.23 9.61
C GLU A 19 -5.21 14.77 9.62
N VAL A 20 -4.56 13.96 8.79
CA VAL A 20 -4.78 12.51 8.76
C VAL A 20 -3.84 11.81 9.73
N GLN A 21 -4.42 11.01 10.62
CA GLN A 21 -3.71 10.18 11.58
C GLN A 21 -2.70 9.27 10.85
N ALA A 22 -1.46 9.29 11.35
CA ALA A 22 -0.42 8.38 10.92
C ALA A 22 -0.34 7.17 11.85
N TYR A 23 -0.11 6.00 11.27
CA TYR A 23 0.08 4.75 11.99
C TYR A 23 1.49 4.23 11.76
N ASP A 24 2.07 3.61 12.79
CA ASP A 24 3.35 2.94 12.68
C ASP A 24 3.22 1.74 11.74
N LEU A 25 4.02 1.72 10.68
CA LEU A 25 4.01 0.66 9.68
C LEU A 25 4.90 -0.49 10.14
N LEU A 26 4.28 -1.62 10.46
CA LEU A 26 5.00 -2.84 10.87
C LEU A 26 5.43 -3.67 9.66
N GLY A 27 4.65 -3.65 8.58
CA GLY A 27 4.93 -4.38 7.36
C GLY A 27 3.86 -4.15 6.30
N TYR A 28 4.22 -4.38 5.04
CA TYR A 28 3.29 -4.30 3.92
C TYR A 28 3.68 -5.30 2.83
N GLU A 29 2.67 -5.82 2.14
CA GLU A 29 2.81 -6.71 1.00
C GLU A 29 1.92 -6.21 -0.13
N TYR A 30 2.42 -6.26 -1.36
CA TYR A 30 1.66 -5.89 -2.55
C TYR A 30 2.08 -6.77 -3.72
N ASP A 31 1.11 -7.08 -4.58
CA ASP A 31 1.36 -7.86 -5.79
C ASP A 31 1.19 -6.97 -7.02
N PHE A 32 2.21 -6.92 -7.88
CA PHE A 32 2.05 -6.46 -9.26
C PHE A 32 2.10 -7.65 -10.21
N ARG A 33 1.18 -7.68 -11.16
CA ARG A 33 1.13 -8.72 -12.17
C ARG A 33 1.17 -8.11 -13.55
N LYS A 34 1.87 -8.78 -14.46
CA LYS A 34 1.89 -8.44 -15.87
C LYS A 34 1.74 -9.70 -16.68
N GLU A 35 0.89 -9.64 -17.70
CA GLU A 35 0.60 -10.81 -18.52
C GLU A 35 1.81 -11.16 -19.39
N THR A 36 1.97 -12.46 -19.63
CA THR A 36 3.00 -12.99 -20.52
C THR A 36 2.37 -13.95 -21.52
N THR A 37 2.96 -14.05 -22.71
CA THR A 37 2.65 -15.15 -23.62
C THR A 37 3.09 -16.48 -23.02
N SER A 38 2.66 -17.60 -23.62
CA SER A 38 3.08 -18.95 -23.23
C SER A 38 4.60 -19.16 -23.25
N ASN A 39 5.34 -18.36 -24.03
CA ASN A 39 6.80 -18.44 -24.14
C ASN A 39 7.50 -17.43 -23.20
N GLY A 40 6.78 -16.83 -22.24
CA GLY A 40 7.31 -15.90 -21.26
C GLY A 40 7.56 -14.48 -21.77
N LYS A 41 7.12 -14.14 -22.99
CA LYS A 41 7.25 -12.77 -23.50
C LYS A 41 6.21 -11.88 -22.82
N VAL A 42 6.66 -10.81 -22.16
CA VAL A 42 5.81 -9.83 -21.50
C VAL A 42 4.92 -9.10 -22.51
N THR A 43 3.63 -9.00 -22.20
CA THR A 43 2.61 -8.32 -23.03
C THR A 43 1.66 -7.48 -22.16
N GLY A 44 0.95 -6.53 -22.78
CA GLY A 44 -0.12 -5.79 -22.11
C GLY A 44 0.33 -4.79 -21.03
N LYS A 45 -0.63 -4.39 -20.20
CA LYS A 45 -0.46 -3.43 -19.10
C LYS A 45 -0.08 -4.14 -17.79
N THR A 46 0.59 -3.43 -16.90
CA THR A 46 0.82 -3.90 -15.52
C THR A 46 -0.44 -3.66 -14.71
N TYR A 47 -0.84 -4.65 -13.91
CA TYR A 47 -1.99 -4.57 -13.00
C TYR A 47 -1.51 -4.58 -11.55
N GLY A 48 -2.04 -3.65 -10.76
CA GLY A 48 -1.93 -3.67 -9.30
C GLY A 48 -2.89 -4.68 -8.69
N GLY A 49 -2.42 -5.38 -7.66
CA GLY A 49 -3.19 -6.31 -6.86
C GLY A 49 -3.68 -5.69 -5.55
N LYS A 50 -4.00 -6.57 -4.59
CA LYS A 50 -4.35 -6.15 -3.23
C LYS A 50 -3.07 -5.75 -2.49
N ILE A 51 -3.19 -4.72 -1.66
CA ILE A 51 -2.16 -4.35 -0.69
C ILE A 51 -2.61 -4.87 0.68
N ARG A 52 -1.72 -5.55 1.40
CA ARG A 52 -1.91 -5.93 2.80
C ARG A 52 -0.95 -5.10 3.63
N VAL A 53 -1.43 -4.57 4.76
CA VAL A 53 -0.65 -3.72 5.64
C VAL A 53 -0.86 -4.18 7.08
N SER A 54 0.23 -4.30 7.83
CA SER A 54 0.22 -4.48 9.28
C SER A 54 0.68 -3.19 9.94
N ILE A 55 -0.12 -2.68 10.88
CA ILE A 55 0.11 -1.41 11.55
C ILE A 55 0.02 -1.59 13.07
N ALA A 56 0.64 -0.67 13.82
CA ALA A 56 0.42 -0.52 15.25
C ALA A 56 -0.37 0.76 15.56
N GLY A 57 -1.06 0.79 16.70
CA GLY A 57 -1.79 1.97 17.18
C GLY A 57 -3.13 2.22 16.49
N PHE A 58 -3.68 1.22 15.79
CA PHE A 58 -5.05 1.32 15.28
C PHE A 58 -6.04 1.26 16.46
N PRO A 59 -7.02 2.18 16.54
CA PRO A 59 -8.01 2.15 17.62
C PRO A 59 -8.75 0.81 17.59
N THR A 60 -8.69 0.08 18.69
CA THR A 60 -9.70 -0.94 18.99
C THR A 60 -10.90 -0.18 19.55
N GLU A 61 -12.12 -0.51 19.11
CA GLU A 61 -13.36 0.05 19.67
C GLU A 61 -13.37 0.11 21.22
#